data_AF-A0A1Q7FUL8-F1
#
_entry.id   AF-A0A1Q7FUL8-F1
#
_cell.length_a   1.000
_cell.length_b   1.000
_cell.length_c   1.000
_cell.angle_alpha   90.00
_cell.angle_beta   90.00
_cell.angle_gamma   90.00
#
_symmetry.space_group_name_H-M   'P 1'
#
loop_
_entity.id
_entity.type
_entity.pdbx_description
1 polymer ?
#
loop_
_entity_poly.entity_id
_entity_poly.type
_entity_poly.pdbx_seq_one_letter_code
_entity_poly.pdbx_strand_id
1 'polypeptide(L)'
;MARVSGDQLRRILAQEVAVHRDLLALARTRHVFLTQGRFAEAAELAVREAACIVTLRELEASRSRLRRTATPPRAPARSTRQIASLVRSLAAVERATRQLSHKQVPTDGVQVLMPMSGPLYINLN
;
A
#
# COMPACT_ATOMS: atom_id res chain seq x y z
N MET A 1 -5.31 34.60 -0.66
CA MET A 1 -4.71 33.36 -1.20
C MET A 1 -4.51 32.24 -0.17
N ALA A 2 -4.05 32.52 1.06
CA ALA A 2 -3.79 31.49 2.08
C ALA A 2 -5.00 30.59 2.48
N ARG A 3 -6.23 31.12 2.48
CA ARG A 3 -7.45 30.33 2.79
C ARG A 3 -7.70 29.22 1.76
N VAL A 4 -7.52 29.52 0.47
CA VAL A 4 -7.73 28.59 -0.65
C VAL A 4 -6.74 27.42 -0.59
N SER A 5 -5.45 27.69 -0.30
CA SER A 5 -4.43 26.66 -0.13
C SER A 5 -4.70 25.78 1.11
N GLY A 6 -5.26 26.35 2.18
CA GLY A 6 -5.66 25.61 3.37
C GLY A 6 -6.85 24.66 3.14
N ASP A 7 -7.86 25.10 2.39
CA ASP A 7 -9.00 24.26 1.99
C ASP A 7 -8.58 23.12 1.06
N GLN A 8 -7.70 23.40 0.10
CA GLN A 8 -7.18 22.39 -0.80
C GLN A 8 -6.37 21.32 -0.06
N LEU A 9 -5.51 21.72 0.90
CA LEU A 9 -4.76 20.77 1.73
C LEU A 9 -5.69 19.88 2.57
N ARG A 10 -6.76 20.45 3.14
CA ARG A 10 -7.78 19.67 3.88
C ARG A 10 -8.44 18.62 2.99
N ARG A 11 -8.82 18.98 1.75
CA ARG A 11 -9.43 18.05 0.80
C ARG A 11 -8.47 16.92 0.41
N ILE A 12 -7.22 17.25 0.09
CA ILE A 12 -6.18 16.24 -0.22
C ILE A 12 -6.02 15.27 0.94
N LEU A 13 -5.86 15.77 2.17
CA LEU A 13 -5.70 14.92 3.35
C LEU A 13 -6.94 14.08 3.68
N ALA A 14 -8.14 14.61 3.44
CA ALA A 14 -9.37 13.84 3.60
C ALA A 14 -9.43 12.68 2.57
N GLN A 15 -9.03 12.94 1.33
CA GLN A 15 -8.95 11.92 0.29
C GLN A 15 -7.87 10.88 0.62
N GLU A 16 -6.69 11.28 1.09
CA GLU A 16 -5.65 10.35 1.55
C GLU A 16 -6.17 9.44 2.67
N VAL A 17 -6.92 9.98 3.64
CA VAL A 17 -7.55 9.18 4.70
C VAL A 17 -8.54 8.16 4.13
N ALA A 18 -9.37 8.56 3.16
CA ALA A 18 -10.34 7.65 2.53
C ALA A 18 -9.62 6.50 1.80
N VAL A 19 -8.66 6.81 0.94
CA VAL A 19 -7.93 5.80 0.16
C VAL A 19 -7.11 4.87 1.08
N HIS A 20 -6.53 5.37 2.17
CA HIS A 20 -5.86 4.52 3.16
C HIS A 20 -6.82 3.58 3.90
N ARG A 21 -8.08 3.98 4.13
CA ARG A 21 -9.10 3.09 4.72
C ARG A 21 -9.48 2.00 3.75
N ASP A 22 -9.69 2.35 2.48
CA ASP A 22 -10.02 1.38 1.43
C ASP A 22 -8.90 0.37 1.24
N LEU A 23 -7.66 0.84 1.17
CA LEU A 23 -6.48 -0.02 1.09
C LEU A 23 -6.37 -0.97 2.29
N LEU A 24 -6.63 -0.48 3.51
CA LEU A 24 -6.64 -1.32 4.71
C LEU A 24 -7.77 -2.38 4.68
N ALA A 25 -8.95 -2.02 4.18
CA ALA A 25 -10.06 -2.95 4.04
C ALA A 25 -9.73 -4.05 3.02
N LEU A 26 -9.19 -3.68 1.86
CA LEU A 26 -8.73 -4.62 0.84
C LEU A 26 -7.68 -5.58 1.40
N ALA A 27 -6.64 -5.07 2.08
CA ALA A 27 -5.59 -5.88 2.67
C ALA A 27 -6.11 -6.88 3.71
N ARG A 28 -7.09 -6.48 4.52
CA ARG A 28 -7.75 -7.38 5.49
C ARG A 28 -8.53 -8.48 4.79
N THR A 29 -9.32 -8.15 3.77
CA THR A 29 -10.09 -9.13 3.01
C THR A 29 -9.15 -10.09 2.27
N ARG A 30 -8.08 -9.57 1.66
CA ARG A 30 -7.04 -10.37 1.02
C ARG A 30 -6.38 -11.32 2.02
N HIS A 31 -6.04 -10.85 3.21
CA HIS A 31 -5.53 -11.70 4.29
C HIS A 31 -6.49 -12.86 4.60
N VAL A 32 -7.79 -12.57 4.76
CA VAL A 32 -8.80 -13.61 5.01
C VAL A 32 -8.86 -14.63 3.87
N PHE A 33 -8.90 -14.18 2.62
CA PHE A 33 -8.91 -15.10 1.46
C PHE A 33 -7.66 -15.99 1.42
N LEU A 34 -6.49 -15.44 1.71
CA LEU A 34 -5.25 -16.21 1.80
C LEU A 34 -5.31 -17.25 2.94
N THR A 35 -5.88 -16.91 4.11
CA THR A 35 -6.06 -17.89 5.20
C THR A 35 -7.03 -19.02 4.83
N GLN A 36 -7.94 -18.78 3.90
CA GLN A 36 -8.92 -19.75 3.40
C GLN A 36 -8.44 -20.53 2.17
N GLY A 37 -7.23 -20.29 1.67
CA GLY A 37 -6.72 -20.89 0.43
C GLY A 37 -7.37 -20.36 -0.86
N ARG A 38 -8.10 -19.23 -0.77
CA ARG A 38 -8.80 -18.59 -1.89
C ARG A 38 -7.86 -17.65 -2.65
N PHE A 39 -6.89 -18.23 -3.34
CA PHE A 39 -5.78 -17.49 -3.95
C PHE A 39 -6.20 -16.63 -5.15
N ALA A 40 -7.17 -17.07 -5.95
CA ALA A 40 -7.64 -16.33 -7.11
C ALA A 40 -8.31 -15.00 -6.69
N GLU A 41 -9.21 -15.05 -5.72
CA GLU A 41 -9.88 -13.87 -5.19
C GLU A 41 -8.90 -12.96 -4.45
N ALA A 42 -7.90 -13.52 -3.77
CA ALA A 42 -6.82 -12.74 -3.18
C ALA A 42 -6.00 -11.99 -4.24
N ALA A 43 -5.76 -12.59 -5.41
CA ALA A 43 -5.05 -11.95 -6.53
C ALA A 43 -5.87 -10.81 -7.16
N GLU A 44 -7.18 -10.97 -7.31
CA GLU A 44 -8.05 -9.88 -7.78
C GLU A 44 -8.03 -8.66 -6.84
N LEU A 45 -8.00 -8.89 -5.53
CA LEU A 45 -7.88 -7.81 -4.55
C LEU A 45 -6.54 -7.08 -4.67
N ALA A 46 -5.44 -7.77 -4.97
CA ALA A 46 -4.13 -7.14 -5.15
C ALA A 46 -4.12 -6.11 -6.30
N VAL A 47 -4.90 -6.34 -7.37
CA VAL A 47 -5.06 -5.37 -8.46
C VAL A 47 -5.76 -4.09 -7.95
N ARG A 48 -6.79 -4.23 -7.12
CA ARG A 48 -7.49 -3.08 -6.51
C ARG A 48 -6.61 -2.33 -5.51
N GLU A 49 -5.77 -3.04 -4.77
CA GLU A 49 -4.77 -2.44 -3.87
C GLU A 49 -3.76 -1.62 -4.67
N ALA A 50 -3.29 -2.11 -5.82
CA ALA A 50 -2.37 -1.39 -6.69
C ALA A 50 -2.98 -0.06 -7.18
N ALA A 51 -4.26 -0.05 -7.56
CA ALA A 51 -4.97 1.18 -7.91
C ALA A 51 -4.99 2.20 -6.76
N CYS A 52 -5.28 1.75 -5.54
CA CYS A 52 -5.24 2.62 -4.35
C CYS A 52 -3.84 3.22 -4.12
N ILE A 53 -2.78 2.43 -4.32
CA ILE A 53 -1.39 2.89 -4.18
C ILE A 53 -1.06 3.96 -5.22
N VAL A 54 -1.50 3.80 -6.47
CA VAL A 54 -1.32 4.81 -7.52
C VAL A 54 -2.00 6.12 -7.12
N THR A 55 -3.27 6.07 -6.69
CA THR A 55 -4.00 7.25 -6.22
C THR A 55 -3.31 7.93 -5.03
N LEU A 56 -2.77 7.17 -4.07
CA LEU A 56 -2.02 7.74 -2.95
C LEU A 56 -0.77 8.48 -3.40
N ARG A 57 -0.04 7.95 -4.40
CA ARG A 57 1.15 8.62 -4.97
C ARG A 57 0.79 9.93 -5.65
N GLU A 58 -0.33 9.97 -6.38
CA GLU A 58 -0.83 11.19 -7.02
C GLU A 58 -1.25 12.27 -6.00
N LEU A 59 -1.91 11.86 -4.91
CA LEU A 59 -2.28 12.74 -3.81
C LEU A 59 -1.04 13.28 -3.09
N GLU A 60 -0.04 12.43 -2.85
CA GLU A 60 1.23 12.85 -2.25
C GLU A 60 2.00 13.84 -3.14
N ALA A 61 2.03 13.60 -4.45
CA ALA A 61 2.60 14.54 -5.41
C ALA A 61 1.85 15.89 -5.38
N SER A 62 0.52 15.86 -5.33
CA SER A 62 -0.33 17.05 -5.24
C SER A 62 -0.09 17.83 -3.94
N ARG A 63 -0.02 17.13 -2.81
CA ARG A 63 0.33 17.68 -1.49
C ARG A 63 1.71 18.34 -1.49
N SER A 64 2.68 17.69 -2.13
CA SER A 64 4.07 18.18 -2.22
C SER A 64 4.18 19.40 -3.14
N ARG A 65 3.40 19.48 -4.22
CA ARG A 65 3.30 20.68 -5.05
C ARG A 65 2.67 21.84 -4.26
N LEU A 66 1.57 21.60 -3.56
CA LEU A 66 0.88 22.62 -2.76
C LEU A 66 1.76 23.19 -1.64
N ARG A 67 2.57 22.35 -0.98
CA ARG A 67 3.53 22.78 0.04
C ARG A 67 4.63 23.69 -0.50
N ARG A 68 5.02 23.53 -1.78
CA ARG A 68 6.05 24.36 -2.41
C ARG A 68 5.53 25.73 -2.85
N THR A 69 4.23 25.84 -3.14
CA THR A 69 3.62 27.06 -3.71
C THR A 69 2.85 27.90 -2.69
N ALA A 70 2.56 27.37 -1.50
CA ALA A 70 1.82 28.07 -0.46
C ALA A 70 2.71 28.38 0.75
N THR A 71 2.54 29.57 1.34
CA THR A 71 2.98 29.86 2.71
C THR A 71 2.40 28.78 3.63
N PRO A 72 3.20 28.08 4.46
CA PRO A 72 2.84 26.76 4.97
C PRO A 72 1.51 26.82 5.73
N PRO A 73 0.43 26.21 5.18
CA PRO A 73 -0.78 26.05 5.95
C PRO A 73 -0.45 25.05 7.06
N ARG A 74 -0.83 25.34 8.32
CA ARG A 74 -0.80 24.33 9.39
C ARG A 74 -1.61 23.13 8.90
N ALA A 75 -0.92 22.02 8.62
CA ALA A 75 -1.60 20.79 8.23
C ALA A 75 -2.54 20.38 9.38
N PRO A 76 -3.79 19.97 9.09
CA PRO A 76 -4.72 19.51 10.11
C PRO A 76 -4.13 18.28 10.81
N ALA A 77 -3.66 18.47 12.04
CA ALA A 77 -2.98 17.44 12.83
C ALA A 77 -3.78 16.14 12.96
N ARG A 78 -5.13 16.24 12.94
CA ARG A 78 -6.04 15.10 13.00
C ARG A 78 -5.87 14.16 11.81
N SER A 79 -5.90 14.67 10.57
CA SER A 79 -5.80 13.84 9.37
C SER A 79 -4.44 13.16 9.29
N THR A 80 -3.36 13.88 9.61
CA THR A 80 -2.00 13.30 9.63
C THR A 80 -1.88 12.17 10.66
N ARG A 81 -2.44 12.32 11.86
CA ARG A 81 -2.46 11.25 12.87
C ARG A 81 -3.28 10.04 12.40
N GLN A 82 -4.43 10.28 11.75
CA GLN A 82 -5.27 9.22 11.20
C GLN A 82 -4.54 8.43 10.12
N ILE A 83 -3.89 9.11 9.16
CA ILE A 83 -3.08 8.48 8.12
C ILE A 83 -1.98 7.62 8.76
N ALA A 84 -1.22 8.17 9.71
CA ALA A 84 -0.16 7.42 10.39
C ALA A 84 -0.70 6.17 11.12
N SER A 85 -1.88 6.26 11.73
CA SER A 85 -2.54 5.10 12.34
C SER A 85 -2.93 4.03 11.31
N LEU A 86 -3.53 4.45 10.19
CA LEU A 86 -3.94 3.54 9.11
C LEU A 86 -2.73 2.83 8.50
N VAL A 87 -1.63 3.55 8.27
CA VAL A 87 -0.36 2.97 7.77
C VAL A 87 0.19 1.93 8.74
N ARG A 88 0.18 2.20 10.06
CA ARG A 88 0.62 1.21 11.06
C ARG A 88 -0.27 -0.04 11.06
N SER A 89 -1.58 0.13 10.96
CA SER A 89 -2.52 -0.99 10.88
C SER A 89 -2.33 -1.80 9.60
N LEU A 90 -2.14 -1.15 8.45
CA LEU A 90 -1.84 -1.81 7.20
C LEU A 90 -0.54 -2.62 7.30
N ALA A 91 0.52 -2.02 7.84
CA ALA A 91 1.80 -2.71 8.06
C ALA A 91 1.69 -3.92 9.00
N ALA A 92 0.75 -3.91 9.95
CA ALA A 92 0.46 -5.07 10.80
C ALA A 92 -0.21 -6.20 10.01
N VAL A 93 -1.21 -5.88 9.18
CA VAL A 93 -1.90 -6.85 8.32
C VAL A 93 -0.91 -7.45 7.30
N GLU A 94 -0.12 -6.62 6.61
CA GLU A 94 0.87 -7.12 5.65
C GLU A 94 1.91 -8.04 6.29
N ARG A 95 2.35 -7.74 7.53
CA ARG A 95 3.22 -8.65 8.28
C ARG A 95 2.53 -9.98 8.59
N ALA A 96 1.27 -9.94 9.00
CA ALA A 96 0.49 -11.15 9.26
C ALA A 96 0.31 -12.00 8.00
N THR A 97 -0.01 -11.40 6.84
CA THR A 97 -0.14 -12.21 5.61
C THR A 97 1.20 -12.74 5.10
N ARG A 98 2.31 -12.03 5.28
CA ARG A 98 3.65 -12.60 5.03
C ARG A 98 4.00 -13.78 5.93
N GLN A 99 3.48 -13.81 7.16
CA GLN A 99 3.68 -14.98 8.02
C GLN A 99 2.91 -16.22 7.53
N LEU A 100 1.84 -16.06 6.75
CA LEU A 100 1.14 -17.19 6.14
C LEU A 100 2.03 -17.92 5.13
N SER A 101 2.77 -17.18 4.28
CA SER A 101 3.70 -17.79 3.32
C SER A 101 4.87 -18.52 3.98
N HIS A 102 5.27 -18.12 5.19
CA HIS A 102 6.29 -18.85 5.95
C HIS A 102 5.77 -20.10 6.66
N LYS A 103 4.45 -20.19 6.90
CA LYS A 103 3.81 -21.36 7.54
C LYS A 103 3.28 -22.38 6.53
N GLN A 104 2.94 -21.94 5.31
CA GLN A 104 2.45 -22.79 4.22
C GLN A 104 3.57 -23.36 3.33
N VAL A 105 4.74 -23.68 3.90
CA VAL A 105 5.70 -24.57 3.25
C VAL A 105 5.50 -25.98 3.84
N PRO A 106 4.59 -26.83 3.30
CA PRO A 106 4.73 -28.25 3.46
C PRO A 106 6.11 -28.64 2.92
N THR A 107 6.95 -29.17 3.80
CA THR A 107 8.22 -29.81 3.43
C THR A 107 7.93 -31.20 2.87
N ASP A 108 7.01 -31.31 1.92
CA ASP A 108 6.72 -32.53 1.17
C ASP A 108 6.84 -32.22 -0.33
N GLY A 109 8.09 -32.25 -0.79
CA GLY A 109 8.42 -32.88 -2.07
C GLY A 109 8.02 -32.23 -3.39
N VAL A 110 7.61 -30.96 -3.45
CA VAL A 110 7.45 -30.27 -4.75
C VAL A 110 8.33 -29.02 -4.80
N GLN A 111 9.42 -29.11 -5.56
CA GLN A 111 10.18 -27.95 -6.00
C GLN A 111 9.25 -27.06 -6.84
N VAL A 112 8.81 -25.95 -6.27
CA VAL A 112 8.29 -24.83 -7.07
C VAL A 112 9.46 -24.32 -7.88
N LEU A 113 9.36 -24.48 -9.20
CA LEU A 113 10.28 -23.93 -10.18
C LEU A 113 10.28 -22.41 -10.03
N MET A 114 11.19 -21.86 -9.23
CA MET A 114 11.53 -20.45 -9.31
C MET A 114 12.08 -20.21 -10.72
N PRO A 115 11.69 -19.13 -11.42
CA PRO A 115 12.38 -18.75 -12.65
C PRO A 115 13.85 -18.54 -12.31
N MET A 116 14.67 -19.43 -12.85
CA MET A 116 16.12 -19.52 -12.69
C MET A 116 16.76 -18.17 -12.99
N SER A 117 17.03 -17.39 -11.95
CA SER A 117 18.01 -16.31 -12.01
C SER A 117 19.38 -16.95 -11.76
N GLY A 118 19.86 -17.73 -12.73
CA GLY A 118 21.26 -18.14 -12.75
C GLY A 118 22.15 -16.90 -12.96
N PRO A 119 23.35 -16.84 -12.38
CA PRO A 119 24.31 -15.81 -12.75
C PRO A 119 24.76 -16.06 -14.19
N LEU A 120 24.45 -15.11 -15.08
CA LEU A 120 25.02 -15.04 -16.44
C LEU A 120 26.52 -14.77 -16.34
N TYR A 121 27.32 -15.83 -16.42
CA TYR A 121 28.73 -15.70 -16.80
C TYR A 121 28.80 -15.73 -18.34
N ILE A 122 28.85 -14.55 -18.95
CA ILE A 122 29.21 -14.42 -20.37
C ILE A 122 30.73 -14.48 -20.43
N ASN A 123 31.28 -15.62 -20.88
CA ASN A 123 32.69 -15.73 -21.24
C ASN A 123 32.83 -15.30 -22.70
N LEU A 124 33.41 -14.13 -22.94
CA LEU A 124 33.80 -13.68 -24.27
C LEU A 124 35.22 -14.24 -24.53
N ASN A 125 35.30 -15.23 -25.42
CA ASN A 125 36.56 -15.52 -26.12
C ASN A 125 36.81 -14.45 -27.18
#